data_AF-A0A7S9RJV6-F1
#
_entry.id   AF-A0A7S9RJV6-F1
#
_cell.length_a   1.000
_cell.length_b   1.000
_cell.length_c   1.000
_cell.angle_alpha   90.00
_cell.angle_beta   90.00
_cell.angle_gamma   90.00
#
_symmetry.space_group_name_H-M   'P 1'
#
loop_
_entity.id
_entity.type
_entity.pdbx_description
1 polymer ?
#
loop_
_entity_poly.entity_id
_entity_poly.type
_entity_poly.pdbx_seq_one_letter_code
_entity_poly.pdbx_strand_id
1 'polypeptide(L)' 'MVVLVDVYELNGDEIIITYDCWSFSGSNFIKSFEKASKYINNYYKNNGGNFIYSLVVEKEHCKIHIFIL' A
#
# COMPACT_ATOMS: atom_id res chain seq x y z
N MET A 1 -1.54 -5.21 14.70
CA MET A 1 -1.37 -3.92 14.00
C MET A 1 -1.76 -4.15 12.55
N VAL A 2 -2.63 -3.31 12.01
CA VAL A 2 -3.13 -3.50 10.64
C VAL A 2 -2.38 -2.58 9.71
N VAL A 3 -1.96 -3.10 8.56
CA VAL A 3 -1.42 -2.32 7.45
C VAL A 3 -2.32 -2.56 6.24
N LEU A 4 -2.76 -1.48 5.61
CA LEU A 4 -3.44 -1.51 4.32
C LEU A 4 -2.54 -0.87 3.26
N VAL A 5 -2.67 -1.36 2.04
CA VAL A 5 -2.06 -0.80 0.84
C VAL A 5 -3.19 -0.48 -0.13
N ASP A 6 -3.33 0.79 -0.47
CA ASP A 6 -4.18 1.24 -1.58
C ASP A 6 -3.29 1.51 -2.79
N VAL A 7 -3.71 1.03 -3.96
CA VAL A 7 -2.98 1.18 -5.21
C VAL A 7 -3.74 2.17 -6.12
N TYR A 8 -3.02 3.11 -6.70
CA TYR A 8 -3.57 4.09 -7.64
C TYR A 8 -2.77 4.04 -8.94
N GLU A 9 -3.43 4.03 -10.08
CA GLU A 9 -2.78 4.05 -11.39
C GLU A 9 -2.62 5.51 -11.85
N LEU A 10 -1.50 5.79 -12.51
CA LEU A 10 -1.24 7.06 -13.17
C LEU A 10 -1.58 6.95 -14.66
N ASN A 11 -2.52 7.77 -15.10
CA ASN A 11 -2.83 7.95 -16.51
C ASN A 11 -2.44 9.37 -16.93
N GLY A 12 -1.20 9.54 -17.39
CA GLY A 12 -0.61 10.87 -17.58
C GLY A 12 -0.45 11.58 -16.24
N ASP A 13 -1.09 12.75 -16.09
CA ASP A 13 -1.07 13.56 -14.87
C ASP A 13 -2.27 13.27 -13.94
N GLU A 14 -3.15 12.34 -14.31
CA GLU A 14 -4.34 11.99 -13.55
C GLU A 14 -4.15 10.72 -12.72
N ILE A 15 -4.60 10.77 -11.45
CA ILE A 15 -4.66 9.61 -10.57
C ILE A 15 -5.99 8.89 -10.79
N ILE A 16 -5.94 7.66 -11.29
CA ILE A 16 -7.08 6.76 -11.39
C ILE A 16 -7.03 5.79 -10.21
N ILE A 17 -8.11 5.72 -9.44
CA ILE A 17 -8.23 4.76 -8.34
C ILE A 17 -8.30 3.35 -8.94
N THR A 18 -7.37 2.48 -8.55
CA THR A 18 -7.54 1.04 -8.80
C THR A 18 -8.37 0.44 -7.67
N TYR A 19 -9.17 -0.58 -7.97
CA TYR A 19 -9.97 -1.28 -6.97
C TYR A 19 -9.15 -2.29 -6.14
N ASP A 20 -7.82 -2.28 -6.25
CA ASP A 20 -6.96 -3.23 -5.56
C ASP A 20 -6.51 -2.67 -4.21
N CYS A 21 -7.20 -3.13 -3.16
CA CYS A 21 -6.85 -2.86 -1.78
C CYS A 21 -6.32 -4.14 -1.14
N TRP A 22 -5.14 -4.08 -0.54
CA TRP A 22 -4.57 -5.20 0.20
C TRP A 22 -4.45 -4.86 1.68
N SER A 23 -4.66 -5.85 2.55
CA SER A 23 -4.49 -5.66 3.99
C SER A 23 -3.82 -6.84 4.66
N PHE A 24 -3.11 -6.55 5.75
CA PHE A 24 -2.51 -7.55 6.60
C PHE A 24 -2.52 -7.11 8.05
N SER A 25 -2.96 -8.01 8.92
CA SER A 25 -2.90 -7.86 10.37
C SER A 25 -1.74 -8.69 10.90
N GLY A 26 -0.66 -8.01 11.31
CA GLY A 26 0.52 -8.64 11.89
C GLY A 26 0.61 -8.45 13.39
N SER A 27 1.46 -9.27 14.01
CA SER A 27 1.75 -9.20 15.45
C SER A 27 2.56 -7.96 15.84
N ASN A 28 3.26 -7.32 14.90
CA ASN A 28 4.01 -6.08 15.11
C ASN A 28 4.15 -5.25 13.83
N PHE A 29 4.71 -4.04 13.97
CA PHE A 29 4.90 -3.11 12.84
C PHE A 29 5.82 -3.67 11.76
N ILE A 30 7.00 -4.14 12.15
CA ILE A 30 8.05 -4.58 11.23
C ILE A 30 7.54 -5.69 10.30
N LYS A 31 6.93 -6.74 10.84
CA LYS A 31 6.39 -7.85 10.03
C LYS A 31 5.29 -7.40 9.08
N SER A 32 4.44 -6.48 9.51
CA SER A 32 3.35 -5.97 8.68
C SER A 32 3.88 -5.10 7.55
N PHE A 33 4.88 -4.26 7.86
CA PHE A 33 5.59 -3.45 6.88
C PHE A 33 6.35 -4.29 5.85
N GLU A 34 7.09 -5.33 6.27
CA GLU A 34 7.77 -6.26 5.36
C GLU A 34 6.81 -6.93 4.38
N LYS A 35 5.61 -7.32 4.85
CA LYS A 35 4.57 -7.92 4.01
C LYS A 35 4.00 -6.91 3.02
N ALA A 36 3.72 -5.68 3.44
CA ALA A 36 3.26 -4.61 2.56
C ALA A 36 4.30 -4.26 1.49
N SER A 37 5.57 -4.09 1.89
CA SER A 37 6.69 -3.88 0.95
C SER A 37 6.82 -5.02 -0.06
N LYS A 38 6.63 -6.28 0.37
CA LYS A 38 6.63 -7.42 -0.55
C LYS A 38 5.45 -7.37 -1.52
N TYR A 39 4.26 -7.00 -1.05
CA TYR A 39 3.08 -6.82 -1.91
C TYR A 39 3.33 -5.76 -2.98
N ILE A 40 3.77 -4.55 -2.58
CA ILE A 40 4.08 -3.43 -3.50
C ILE A 40 5.12 -3.87 -4.54
N ASN A 41 6.23 -4.49 -4.11
CA ASN A 41 7.27 -4.95 -5.02
C ASN A 41 6.78 -6.00 -6.02
N ASN A 42 5.90 -6.91 -5.60
CA ASN A 42 5.31 -7.90 -6.49
C ASN A 42 4.33 -7.24 -7.47
N TYR A 43 3.54 -6.29 -7.00
CA TYR A 43 2.60 -5.54 -7.84
C TYR A 43 3.34 -4.77 -8.92
N TYR A 44 4.38 -4.02 -8.54
CA TYR A 44 5.26 -3.30 -9.46
C TYR A 44 5.89 -4.22 -10.51
N LYS A 45 6.39 -5.40 -10.10
CA LYS A 45 6.98 -6.37 -11.04
C LYS A 45 5.98 -6.91 -12.06
N ASN A 46 4.72 -7.06 -11.66
CA ASN A 46 3.69 -7.66 -12.50
C ASN A 46 3.00 -6.62 -13.41
N ASN A 47 2.89 -5.36 -12.97
CA ASN A 47 2.08 -4.35 -13.64
C ASN A 47 2.90 -3.15 -14.15
N GLY A 48 4.16 -2.99 -13.75
CA GLY A 48 5.02 -1.86 -14.13
C GLY A 48 5.02 -0.70 -13.11
N GLY A 49 5.52 0.46 -13.53
CA GLY A 49 5.81 1.61 -12.66
C GLY A 49 4.80 2.75 -12.67
N ASN A 50 3.66 2.60 -13.34
CA ASN A 50 2.65 3.66 -13.43
C ASN A 50 1.69 3.63 -12.22
N PHE A 51 2.17 3.29 -11.03
CA PHE A 51 1.33 3.15 -9.84
C PHE A 51 1.90 3.91 -8.64
N ILE A 52 1.01 4.57 -7.90
CA ILE A 52 1.26 5.17 -6.59
C ILE A 52 0.67 4.27 -5.52
N TYR A 53 1.35 4.15 -4.39
CA TYR A 53 0.92 3.30 -3.28
C TYR A 53 0.67 4.16 -2.03
N SER A 54 -0.47 3.99 -1.38
CA SER A 54 -0.70 4.53 -0.04
C SER A 54 -0.63 3.41 0.98
N LEU A 55 0.19 3.61 2.01
CA LEU A 55 0.28 2.70 3.15
C LEU A 55 -0.52 3.30 4.32
N VAL A 56 -1.57 2.61 4.75
CA VAL A 56 -2.35 3.00 5.92
C VAL A 56 -2.01 2.09 7.08
N VAL A 57 -1.54 2.66 8.17
CA VAL A 57 -1.20 1.92 9.39
C VAL A 57 -2.21 2.24 10.47
N GLU A 58 -2.89 1.21 10.98
CA GLU A 58 -3.81 1.32 12.10
C GLU A 58 -3.19 0.69 13.36
N LYS A 59 -2.98 1.55 14.37
CA LYS A 59 -2.51 1.16 15.69
C LYS A 59 -3.37 1.87 16.74
N GLU A 60 -4.07 1.10 17.59
CA GLU A 60 -4.76 1.61 18.78
C GLU A 60 -5.66 2.82 18.47
N HIS A 61 -6.51 2.71 17.44
CA HIS A 61 -7.42 3.77 16.95
C HIS A 61 -6.74 5.00 16.32
N CYS A 62 -5.41 4.99 16.14
CA CYS A 62 -4.70 5.97 15.33
C CYS A 62 -4.48 5.41 13.91
N LYS A 63 -4.92 6.16 12.89
CA LYS A 63 -4.67 5.87 11.48
C LYS A 63 -3.62 6.82 10.94
N ILE A 64 -2.53 6.26 10.41
CA ILE A 64 -1.44 7.01 9.79
C ILE A 64 -1.45 6.69 8.30
N HIS A 65 -1.55 7.72 7.46
CA HIS A 65 -1.44 7.59 6.00
C HIS A 65 -0.03 7.99 5.57
N ILE A 66 0.65 7.09 4.85
CA ILE A 66 1.98 7.33 4.28
C ILE A 66 1.85 7.17 2.77
N PHE A 67 2.14 8.22 2.02
CA PHE A 67 2.20 8.17 0.56
C PHE A 67 3.58 7.69 0.12
N ILE A 68 3.62 6.66 -0.70
CA ILE A 68 4.82 6.09 -1.30
C ILE A 68 4.72 6.36 -2.80
N LEU A 69 5.53 7.32 -3.26
CA LEU A 69 5.70 7.69 -4.68
C LEU A 69 6.68 6.73 -5.36
#